data_AF-A0A419W0W4-F1
#
_entry.id   AF-A0A419W0W4-F1
#
_cell.length_a   1.000
_cell.length_b   1.000
_cell.length_c   1.000
_cell.angle_alpha   90.00
_cell.angle_beta   90.00
_cell.angle_gamma   90.00
#
_symmetry.space_group_name_H-M   'P 1'
#
loop_
_entity.id
_entity.type
_entity.pdbx_description
1 polymer ?
#
loop_
_entity_poly.entity_id
_entity_poly.type
_entity_poly.pdbx_seq_one_letter_code
_entity_poly.pdbx_strand_id
1 'polypeptide(L)'
;MSEPQGEASSKDTQEVIMEATFRAISEHGYKDLRMRDIGEEMDMTRQVIHYHFDGKYDLMASFLEYVIEQYEGSVTVDSEADPKDQLDARIDQCLFGPEFDEFTHWDRMKVYHELFAHAQNDERHREIFNAHYTRLRESIVEVIEAGIEQGVFRDVDAAQMGQLLTDVIHAARERRISLGDDDAPEDARRAIDEFVLDSLYADE
;
A
#
# COMPACT_ATOMS: atom_id res chain seq x y z
N MET A 1 -44.81 -11.72 -9.61
CA MET A 1 -44.10 -12.29 -8.45
C MET A 1 -42.67 -11.85 -8.61
N SER A 2 -42.29 -10.79 -7.91
CA SER A 2 -40.94 -10.24 -7.97
C SER A 2 -40.03 -11.13 -7.13
N GLU A 3 -38.94 -11.61 -7.72
CA GLU A 3 -37.89 -12.33 -7.00
C GLU A 3 -37.23 -11.38 -5.97
N PRO A 4 -36.89 -11.87 -4.77
CA PRO A 4 -36.15 -11.07 -3.80
C PRO A 4 -34.71 -10.90 -4.31
N GLN A 5 -34.24 -9.64 -4.37
CA GLN A 5 -32.84 -9.30 -4.62
C GLN A 5 -31.96 -10.05 -3.62
N GLY A 6 -30.97 -10.78 -4.14
CA GLY A 6 -30.12 -11.68 -3.36
C GLY A 6 -29.32 -10.96 -2.28
N GLU A 7 -29.18 -11.61 -1.13
CA GLU A 7 -28.20 -11.25 -0.12
C GLU A 7 -26.81 -11.25 -0.77
N ALA A 8 -26.18 -10.08 -0.85
CA ALA A 8 -24.77 -9.96 -1.19
C ALA A 8 -23.96 -10.89 -0.25
N SER A 9 -22.91 -11.53 -0.76
CA SER A 9 -22.11 -12.42 0.08
C SER A 9 -21.50 -11.61 1.24
N SER A 10 -21.19 -12.28 2.36
CA SER A 10 -20.51 -11.61 3.49
C SER A 10 -19.23 -10.88 3.07
N LYS A 11 -18.55 -11.36 2.01
CA LYS A 11 -17.35 -10.70 1.47
C LYS A 11 -17.71 -9.42 0.70
N ASP A 12 -18.73 -9.49 -0.14
CA ASP A 12 -19.22 -8.35 -0.92
C ASP A 12 -19.69 -7.22 0.03
N THR A 13 -20.29 -7.60 1.17
CA THR A 13 -20.69 -6.64 2.21
C THR A 13 -19.48 -6.02 2.91
N GLN A 14 -18.44 -6.80 3.21
CA GLN A 14 -17.22 -6.27 3.81
C GLN A 14 -16.53 -5.27 2.86
N GLU A 15 -16.45 -5.59 1.57
CA GLU A 15 -15.87 -4.70 0.55
C GLU A 15 -16.61 -3.36 0.47
N VAL A 16 -17.95 -3.38 0.42
CA VAL A 16 -18.77 -2.16 0.47
C VAL A 16 -18.51 -1.33 1.73
N ILE A 17 -18.32 -1.98 2.90
CA ILE A 17 -17.98 -1.28 4.14
C ILE A 17 -16.56 -0.69 4.06
N MET A 18 -15.60 -1.37 3.44
CA MET A 18 -14.24 -0.86 3.26
C MET A 18 -14.21 0.37 2.34
N GLU A 19 -14.93 0.34 1.22
CA GLU A 19 -15.05 1.49 0.31
C GLU A 19 -15.75 2.68 0.98
N ALA A 20 -16.83 2.42 1.73
CA ALA A 20 -17.51 3.46 2.52
C ALA A 20 -16.59 4.04 3.60
N THR A 21 -15.76 3.21 4.23
CA THR A 21 -14.75 3.65 5.21
C THR A 21 -13.70 4.52 4.52
N PHE A 22 -13.28 4.17 3.31
CA PHE A 22 -12.34 4.97 2.52
C PHE A 22 -12.89 6.37 2.22
N ARG A 23 -14.15 6.44 1.73
CA ARG A 23 -14.82 7.73 1.44
C ARG A 23 -14.94 8.59 2.69
N ALA A 24 -15.41 8.00 3.79
CA ALA A 24 -15.58 8.72 5.05
C ALA A 24 -14.23 9.23 5.62
N ILE A 25 -13.14 8.48 5.50
CA ILE A 25 -11.80 8.96 5.89
C ILE A 25 -11.34 10.09 4.96
N SER A 26 -11.58 9.96 3.66
CA SER A 26 -11.19 10.98 2.68
C SER A 26 -11.88 12.31 2.94
N GLU A 27 -13.14 12.30 3.40
CA GLU A 27 -13.90 13.50 3.74
C GLU A 27 -13.57 14.07 5.13
N HIS A 28 -13.49 13.22 6.15
CA HIS A 28 -13.44 13.67 7.55
C HIS A 28 -12.05 13.56 8.20
N GLY A 29 -11.13 12.82 7.60
CA GLY A 29 -9.87 12.41 8.23
C GLY A 29 -10.09 11.32 9.29
N TYR A 30 -9.06 10.51 9.53
CA TYR A 30 -9.11 9.38 10.46
C TYR A 30 -9.44 9.79 11.91
N LYS A 31 -8.88 10.92 12.33
CA LYS A 31 -9.00 11.41 13.72
C LYS A 31 -10.44 11.75 14.08
N ASP A 32 -11.16 12.44 13.20
CA ASP A 32 -12.52 12.92 13.45
C ASP A 32 -13.59 11.92 13.00
N LEU A 33 -13.21 10.86 12.28
CA LEU A 33 -14.09 9.80 11.79
C LEU A 33 -14.91 9.14 12.90
N ARG A 34 -16.22 9.01 12.70
CA ARG A 34 -17.13 8.26 13.56
C ARG A 34 -17.77 7.13 12.77
N MET A 35 -18.18 6.06 13.47
CA MET A 35 -18.93 4.94 12.89
C MET A 35 -20.20 5.39 12.15
N ARG A 36 -20.78 6.51 12.59
CA ARG A 36 -21.92 7.12 11.92
C ARG A 36 -21.59 7.58 10.51
N ASP A 37 -20.45 8.22 10.34
CA ASP A 37 -20.07 8.91 9.11
C ASP A 37 -19.83 7.85 8.02
N ILE A 38 -19.21 6.72 8.38
CA ILE A 38 -19.09 5.52 7.51
C ILE A 38 -20.47 4.97 7.11
N GLY A 39 -21.40 4.92 8.07
CA GLY A 39 -22.76 4.46 7.79
C GLY A 39 -23.60 5.43 6.95
N GLU A 40 -23.14 6.66 6.73
CA GLU A 40 -23.78 7.64 5.82
C GLU A 40 -23.25 7.48 4.38
N GLU A 41 -22.10 6.83 4.19
CA GLU A 41 -21.46 6.52 2.90
C GLU A 41 -21.92 5.19 2.27
N MET A 42 -22.88 4.50 2.88
CA MET A 42 -23.41 3.23 2.39
C MET A 42 -24.93 3.22 2.36
N ASP A 43 -25.51 2.56 1.35
CA ASP A 43 -26.96 2.30 1.25
C ASP A 43 -27.46 1.22 2.23
N MET A 44 -26.64 0.84 3.22
CA MET A 44 -26.92 -0.20 4.21
C MET A 44 -27.20 0.40 5.59
N THR A 45 -27.80 -0.38 6.49
CA THR A 45 -28.02 0.08 7.87
C THR A 45 -26.74 -0.01 8.69
N ARG A 46 -26.54 0.91 9.64
CA ARG A 46 -25.39 0.87 10.59
C ARG A 46 -25.26 -0.43 11.37
N GLN A 47 -26.37 -1.18 11.53
CA GLN A 47 -26.37 -2.49 12.19
C GLN A 47 -25.52 -3.51 11.43
N VAL A 48 -25.38 -3.35 10.11
CA VAL A 48 -24.54 -4.20 9.27
C VAL A 48 -23.07 -4.06 9.67
N ILE A 49 -22.58 -2.84 9.92
CA ILE A 49 -21.19 -2.64 10.37
C ILE A 49 -20.95 -3.38 11.69
N HIS A 50 -21.89 -3.28 12.64
CA HIS A 50 -21.80 -3.97 13.94
C HIS A 50 -21.91 -5.51 13.84
N TYR A 51 -22.44 -6.04 12.74
CA TYR A 51 -22.45 -7.47 12.49
C TYR A 51 -21.09 -7.99 12.05
N HIS A 52 -20.32 -7.17 11.32
CA HIS A 52 -19.01 -7.54 10.79
C HIS A 52 -17.84 -7.12 11.68
N PHE A 53 -18.00 -6.08 12.51
CA PHE A 53 -16.92 -5.48 13.27
C PHE A 53 -17.35 -5.16 14.70
N ASP A 54 -16.48 -5.50 15.66
CA ASP A 54 -16.74 -5.32 17.09
C ASP A 54 -16.71 -3.83 17.52
N GLY A 55 -16.17 -2.95 16.68
CA GLY A 55 -16.15 -1.51 16.90
C GLY A 55 -15.22 -0.77 15.93
N LYS A 56 -15.00 0.53 16.19
CA LYS A 56 -14.16 1.38 15.33
C LYS A 56 -12.75 0.81 15.19
N TYR A 57 -12.10 0.38 16.27
CA TYR A 57 -10.72 -0.13 16.20
C TYR A 57 -10.60 -1.40 15.35
N ASP A 58 -11.55 -2.31 15.46
CA ASP A 58 -11.57 -3.54 14.67
C ASP A 58 -11.81 -3.25 13.18
N LEU A 59 -12.80 -2.40 12.90
CA LEU A 59 -13.08 -1.90 11.54
C LEU A 59 -11.85 -1.22 10.92
N MET A 60 -11.16 -0.37 11.68
CA MET A 60 -10.00 0.38 11.19
C MET A 60 -8.80 -0.52 10.92
N ALA A 61 -8.58 -1.54 11.74
CA ALA A 61 -7.52 -2.52 11.51
C ALA A 61 -7.81 -3.37 10.27
N SER A 62 -9.05 -3.87 10.11
CA SER A 62 -9.45 -4.58 8.88
C SER A 62 -9.43 -3.70 7.64
N PHE A 63 -9.76 -2.40 7.78
CA PHE A 63 -9.63 -1.44 6.71
C PHE A 63 -8.16 -1.20 6.32
N LEU A 64 -7.26 -1.12 7.30
CA LEU A 64 -5.82 -1.03 7.02
C LEU A 64 -5.32 -2.27 6.28
N GLU A 65 -5.71 -3.47 6.71
CA GLU A 65 -5.43 -4.73 6.00
C GLU A 65 -5.94 -4.67 4.56
N TYR A 66 -7.18 -4.23 4.35
CA TYR A 66 -7.76 -4.06 3.02
C TYR A 66 -6.97 -3.08 2.14
N VAL A 67 -6.60 -1.91 2.65
CA VAL A 67 -5.81 -0.92 1.89
C VAL A 67 -4.45 -1.48 1.49
N ILE A 68 -3.81 -2.24 2.37
CA ILE A 68 -2.53 -2.91 2.10
C ILE A 68 -2.68 -4.05 1.09
N GLU A 69 -3.71 -4.89 1.22
CA GLU A 69 -3.94 -6.02 0.32
C GLU A 69 -4.25 -5.57 -1.10
N GLN A 70 -4.99 -4.48 -1.29
CA GLN A 70 -5.22 -3.88 -2.61
C GLN A 70 -3.91 -3.44 -3.27
N TYR A 71 -2.96 -3.00 -2.46
CA TYR A 71 -1.63 -2.61 -2.93
C TYR A 71 -0.77 -3.84 -3.26
N GLU A 72 -0.68 -4.82 -2.35
CA GLU A 72 0.08 -6.07 -2.53
C GLU A 72 -0.48 -6.93 -3.69
N GLY A 73 -1.80 -7.03 -3.81
CA GLY A 73 -2.47 -7.84 -4.83
C GLY A 73 -2.39 -7.29 -6.25
N SER A 74 -1.97 -6.03 -6.41
CA SER A 74 -1.74 -5.41 -7.71
C SER A 74 -0.37 -5.73 -8.32
N VAL A 75 0.51 -6.40 -7.57
CA VAL A 75 1.87 -6.74 -8.00
C VAL A 75 1.84 -7.91 -8.96
N THR A 76 1.80 -7.61 -10.26
CA THR A 76 2.09 -8.56 -11.34
C THR A 76 3.46 -8.24 -11.90
N VAL A 77 4.50 -8.88 -11.34
CA VAL A 77 5.83 -8.87 -11.96
C VAL A 77 6.01 -10.20 -12.68
N ASP A 78 6.39 -10.15 -13.94
CA ASP A 78 6.76 -11.33 -14.69
C ASP A 78 8.03 -11.93 -14.08
N SER A 79 7.90 -13.10 -13.45
CA SER A 79 9.02 -13.79 -12.81
C SER A 79 10.09 -14.25 -13.81
N GLU A 80 9.76 -14.30 -15.10
CA GLU A 80 10.69 -14.68 -16.18
C GLU A 80 11.44 -13.47 -16.78
N ALA A 81 11.10 -12.23 -16.39
CA ALA A 81 11.77 -11.03 -16.88
C ALA A 81 13.21 -10.90 -16.34
N ASP A 82 14.02 -10.06 -16.99
CA ASP A 82 15.37 -9.74 -16.51
C ASP A 82 15.33 -9.14 -15.08
N PRO A 83 16.26 -9.49 -14.17
CA PRO A 83 16.28 -8.93 -12.82
C PRO A 83 16.25 -7.40 -12.75
N LYS A 84 16.84 -6.70 -13.74
CA LYS A 84 16.76 -5.22 -13.83
C LYS A 84 15.32 -4.76 -14.03
N ASP A 85 14.65 -5.32 -15.03
CA ASP A 85 13.25 -4.99 -15.36
C ASP A 85 12.32 -5.34 -14.19
N GLN A 86 12.57 -6.45 -13.51
CA GLN A 86 11.81 -6.85 -12.31
C GLN A 86 11.99 -5.87 -11.15
N LEU A 87 13.20 -5.35 -10.96
CA LEU A 87 13.49 -4.38 -9.90
C LEU A 87 12.90 -3.02 -10.23
N ASP A 88 13.03 -2.56 -11.47
CA ASP A 88 12.44 -1.32 -11.97
C ASP A 88 10.91 -1.34 -11.83
N ALA A 89 10.26 -2.43 -12.26
CA ALA A 89 8.81 -2.57 -12.14
C ALA A 89 8.34 -2.51 -10.67
N ARG A 90 9.08 -3.15 -9.75
CA ARG A 90 8.78 -3.07 -8.31
C ARG A 90 8.97 -1.67 -7.77
N ILE A 91 10.06 -0.99 -8.14
CA ILE A 91 10.33 0.39 -7.72
C ILE A 91 9.24 1.32 -8.26
N ASP A 92 8.85 1.22 -9.53
CA ASP A 92 7.83 2.07 -10.14
C ASP A 92 6.44 1.83 -9.55
N GLN A 93 6.07 0.56 -9.33
CA GLN A 93 4.85 0.24 -8.61
C GLN A 93 4.87 0.82 -7.19
N CYS A 94 6.05 0.84 -6.58
CA CYS A 94 6.26 1.47 -5.28
C CYS A 94 6.45 2.99 -5.32
N LEU A 95 6.74 3.58 -6.46
CA LEU A 95 6.57 4.97 -6.84
C LEU A 95 5.11 5.39 -6.81
N PHE A 96 4.43 4.83 -7.79
CA PHE A 96 3.32 5.46 -8.46
C PHE A 96 2.04 4.63 -8.35
N GLY A 97 2.17 3.39 -7.86
CA GLY A 97 1.08 2.43 -7.76
C GLY A 97 0.50 2.04 -9.11
N PRO A 98 -0.47 1.11 -9.11
CA PRO A 98 -1.29 0.84 -10.28
C PRO A 98 -2.37 1.92 -10.45
N GLU A 99 -2.97 1.97 -11.64
CA GLU A 99 -4.23 2.68 -11.86
C GLU A 99 -5.39 1.86 -11.28
N PHE A 100 -6.30 2.55 -10.58
CA PHE A 100 -7.51 1.95 -9.99
C PHE A 100 -8.73 2.77 -10.42
N ASP A 101 -9.89 2.11 -10.57
CA ASP A 101 -11.11 2.75 -11.06
C ASP A 101 -11.79 3.66 -10.04
N GLU A 102 -11.78 3.30 -8.75
CA GLU A 102 -12.54 4.03 -7.71
C GLU A 102 -11.70 5.09 -6.96
N PHE A 103 -10.53 4.70 -6.46
CA PHE A 103 -9.63 5.57 -5.68
C PHE A 103 -8.24 5.55 -6.27
N THR A 104 -7.69 6.73 -6.56
CA THR A 104 -6.36 6.84 -7.16
C THR A 104 -5.30 6.29 -6.22
N HIS A 105 -4.11 6.00 -6.75
CA HIS A 105 -2.95 5.65 -5.93
C HIS A 105 -2.70 6.67 -4.81
N TRP A 106 -2.82 7.96 -5.13
CA TRP A 106 -2.54 9.04 -4.18
C TRP A 106 -3.60 9.17 -3.09
N ASP A 107 -4.88 8.93 -3.41
CA ASP A 107 -5.93 8.86 -2.39
C ASP A 107 -5.61 7.76 -1.37
N ARG A 108 -5.17 6.59 -1.86
CA ARG A 108 -4.81 5.45 -1.01
C ARG A 108 -3.56 5.74 -0.20
N MET A 109 -2.53 6.35 -0.80
CA MET A 109 -1.31 6.73 -0.08
C MET A 109 -1.58 7.78 1.00
N LYS A 110 -2.51 8.70 0.77
CA LYS A 110 -2.93 9.66 1.79
C LYS A 110 -3.49 8.96 3.02
N VAL A 111 -4.43 8.05 2.82
CA VAL A 111 -5.03 7.24 3.90
C VAL A 111 -3.98 6.36 4.59
N TYR A 112 -3.12 5.69 3.81
CA TYR A 112 -2.04 4.86 4.32
C TYR A 112 -1.11 5.65 5.26
N HIS A 113 -0.62 6.82 4.84
CA HIS A 113 0.33 7.60 5.64
C HIS A 113 -0.33 8.24 6.86
N GLU A 114 -1.63 8.58 6.79
CA GLU A 114 -2.39 9.00 7.96
C GLU A 114 -2.48 7.88 9.00
N LEU A 115 -2.81 6.65 8.57
CA LEU A 115 -2.85 5.47 9.45
C LEU A 115 -1.45 5.10 9.98
N PHE A 116 -0.41 5.23 9.17
CA PHE A 116 0.99 4.97 9.55
C PHE A 116 1.43 5.91 10.67
N ALA A 117 1.18 7.21 10.53
CA ALA A 117 1.46 8.19 11.58
C ALA A 117 0.73 7.87 12.89
N HIS A 118 -0.48 7.32 12.79
CA HIS A 118 -1.28 6.90 13.94
C HIS A 118 -0.81 5.59 14.61
N ALA A 119 -0.09 4.71 13.90
CA ALA A 119 0.36 3.40 14.42
C ALA A 119 1.29 3.50 15.64
N GLN A 120 1.91 4.66 15.89
CA GLN A 120 2.63 4.91 17.15
C GLN A 120 1.73 4.74 18.39
N ASN A 121 0.41 4.91 18.24
CA ASN A 121 -0.58 4.85 19.31
C ASN A 121 -1.44 3.57 19.29
N ASP A 122 -1.25 2.66 18.33
CA ASP A 122 -2.09 1.47 18.15
C ASP A 122 -1.21 0.26 17.79
N GLU A 123 -1.17 -0.72 18.69
CA GLU A 123 -0.31 -1.91 18.56
C GLU A 123 -0.72 -2.79 17.37
N ARG A 124 -2.02 -2.97 17.12
CA ARG A 124 -2.52 -3.78 16.01
C ARG A 124 -2.17 -3.13 14.68
N HIS A 125 -2.34 -1.80 14.56
CA HIS A 125 -1.90 -1.09 13.36
C HIS A 125 -0.39 -1.24 13.14
N ARG A 126 0.42 -1.12 14.21
CA ARG A 126 1.87 -1.27 14.13
C ARG A 126 2.27 -2.67 13.66
N GLU A 127 1.61 -3.72 14.14
CA GLU A 127 1.83 -5.10 13.69
C GLU A 127 1.51 -5.27 12.21
N ILE A 128 0.37 -4.74 11.75
CA ILE A 128 -0.05 -4.79 10.34
C ILE A 128 0.98 -4.07 9.45
N PHE A 129 1.40 -2.86 9.81
CA PHE A 129 2.42 -2.13 9.05
C PHE A 129 3.76 -2.87 9.05
N ASN A 130 4.23 -3.39 10.19
CA ASN A 130 5.49 -4.14 10.25
C ASN A 130 5.48 -5.38 9.34
N ALA A 131 4.36 -6.11 9.30
CA ALA A 131 4.19 -7.24 8.41
C ALA A 131 4.26 -6.81 6.94
N HIS A 132 3.55 -5.74 6.58
CA HIS A 132 3.55 -5.18 5.23
C HIS A 132 4.94 -4.69 4.79
N TYR A 133 5.64 -3.90 5.61
CA TYR A 133 7.00 -3.45 5.34
C TYR A 133 7.97 -4.61 5.15
N THR A 134 7.80 -5.68 5.94
CA THR A 134 8.63 -6.87 5.82
C THR A 134 8.41 -7.56 4.47
N ARG A 135 7.16 -7.79 4.07
CA ARG A 135 6.82 -8.39 2.77
C ARG A 135 7.32 -7.54 1.61
N LEU A 136 7.12 -6.22 1.67
CA LEU A 136 7.55 -5.30 0.62
C LEU A 136 9.07 -5.33 0.45
N ARG A 137 9.81 -5.25 1.56
CA ARG A 137 11.27 -5.33 1.56
C ARG A 137 11.74 -6.69 1.04
N GLU A 138 11.17 -7.79 1.53
CA GLU A 138 11.52 -9.15 1.09
C GLU A 138 11.31 -9.33 -0.41
N SER A 139 10.22 -8.81 -0.98
CA SER A 139 9.98 -8.85 -2.43
C SER A 139 11.08 -8.15 -3.25
N ILE A 140 11.66 -7.06 -2.74
CA ILE A 140 12.79 -6.36 -3.38
C ILE A 140 14.09 -7.14 -3.19
N VAL A 141 14.32 -7.65 -1.98
CA VAL A 141 15.51 -8.45 -1.64
C VAL A 141 15.61 -9.69 -2.52
N GLU A 142 14.51 -10.41 -2.72
CA GLU A 142 14.47 -11.62 -3.56
C GLU A 142 14.92 -11.34 -5.00
N VAL A 143 14.55 -10.19 -5.57
CA VAL A 143 15.00 -9.79 -6.93
C VAL A 143 16.49 -9.48 -6.94
N ILE A 144 16.98 -8.78 -5.92
CA ILE A 144 18.39 -8.43 -5.82
C ILE A 144 19.23 -9.69 -5.68
N GLU A 145 18.84 -10.62 -4.80
CA GLU A 145 19.52 -11.90 -4.63
C GLU A 145 19.52 -12.71 -5.93
N ALA A 146 18.37 -12.83 -6.61
CA ALA A 146 18.29 -13.51 -7.90
C ALA A 146 19.18 -12.86 -8.98
N GLY A 147 19.26 -11.52 -9.01
CA GLY A 147 20.13 -10.81 -9.94
C GLY A 147 21.61 -10.95 -9.62
N ILE A 148 21.99 -11.07 -8.34
CA ILE A 148 23.36 -11.39 -7.92
C ILE A 148 23.74 -12.80 -8.37
N GLU A 149 22.87 -13.79 -8.14
CA GLU A 149 23.10 -15.18 -8.55
C GLU A 149 23.26 -15.32 -10.08
N GLN A 150 22.55 -14.50 -10.84
CA GLN A 150 22.63 -14.45 -12.30
C GLN A 150 23.81 -13.61 -12.82
N GLY A 151 24.55 -12.93 -11.94
CA GLY A 151 25.67 -12.05 -12.31
C GLY A 151 25.25 -10.73 -12.95
N VAL A 152 23.97 -10.36 -12.86
CA VAL A 152 23.40 -9.10 -13.36
C VAL A 152 23.70 -7.95 -12.38
N PHE A 153 23.67 -8.25 -11.08
CA PHE A 153 23.98 -7.31 -10.00
C PHE A 153 25.29 -7.66 -9.30
N ARG A 154 25.98 -6.65 -8.75
CA ARG A 154 27.15 -6.86 -7.89
C ARG A 154 26.76 -7.54 -6.58
N ASP A 155 27.68 -8.31 -6.03
CA ASP A 155 27.57 -8.91 -4.70
C ASP A 155 27.54 -7.82 -3.62
N VAL A 156 26.32 -7.42 -3.22
CA VAL A 156 26.02 -6.42 -2.19
C VAL A 156 25.18 -7.05 -1.09
N ASP A 157 25.07 -6.36 0.06
CA ASP A 157 24.08 -6.72 1.08
C ASP A 157 22.67 -6.42 0.55
N ALA A 158 21.98 -7.44 0.05
CA ALA A 158 20.65 -7.33 -0.53
C ALA A 158 19.62 -6.81 0.49
N ALA A 159 19.73 -7.20 1.76
CA ALA A 159 18.84 -6.74 2.82
C ALA A 159 19.01 -5.25 3.09
N GLN A 160 20.26 -4.76 3.13
CA GLN A 160 20.54 -3.33 3.28
C GLN A 160 20.06 -2.53 2.06
N MET A 161 20.24 -3.08 0.85
CA MET A 161 19.80 -2.42 -0.38
C MET A 161 18.26 -2.34 -0.46
N GLY A 162 17.56 -3.43 -0.15
CA GLY A 162 16.10 -3.45 -0.10
C GLY A 162 15.53 -2.49 0.96
N GLN A 163 16.20 -2.36 2.11
CA GLN A 163 15.83 -1.39 3.14
C GLN A 163 15.98 0.05 2.62
N LEU A 164 17.13 0.38 2.02
CA LEU A 164 17.39 1.71 1.44
C LEU A 164 16.32 2.09 0.41
N LEU A 165 16.02 1.20 -0.53
CA LEU A 165 15.00 1.43 -1.55
C LEU A 165 13.63 1.70 -0.90
N THR A 166 13.22 0.85 0.05
CA THR A 166 11.94 1.00 0.76
C THR A 166 11.84 2.33 1.52
N ASP A 167 12.92 2.75 2.18
CA ASP A 167 12.97 4.00 2.94
C ASP A 167 12.88 5.25 2.04
N VAL A 168 13.63 5.24 0.92
CA VAL A 168 13.59 6.34 -0.06
C VAL A 168 12.19 6.47 -0.65
N ILE A 169 11.57 5.35 -1.00
CA ILE A 169 10.22 5.30 -1.55
C ILE A 169 9.21 5.88 -0.55
N HIS A 170 9.24 5.41 0.70
CA HIS A 170 8.32 5.89 1.73
C HIS A 170 8.46 7.40 1.94
N ALA A 171 9.69 7.89 2.08
CA ALA A 171 9.95 9.32 2.28
C ALA A 171 9.51 10.17 1.07
N ALA A 172 9.65 9.67 -0.16
CA ALA A 172 9.21 10.38 -1.36
C ALA A 172 7.69 10.53 -1.41
N ARG A 173 6.96 9.44 -1.12
CA ARG A 173 5.50 9.45 -1.00
C ARG A 173 5.03 10.39 0.11
N GLU A 174 5.65 10.31 1.28
CA GLU A 174 5.32 11.18 2.41
C GLU A 174 5.55 12.66 2.09
N ARG A 175 6.66 13.02 1.42
CA ARG A 175 6.90 14.41 0.98
C ARG A 175 5.80 14.92 0.06
N ARG A 176 5.40 14.11 -0.93
CA ARG A 176 4.28 14.48 -1.82
C ARG A 176 3.00 14.70 -1.02
N ILE A 177 2.60 13.72 -0.21
CA ILE A 177 1.33 13.74 0.52
C ILE A 177 1.28 14.84 1.58
N SER A 178 2.35 14.97 2.38
CA SER A 178 2.35 15.82 3.57
C SER A 178 2.81 17.25 3.29
N LEU A 179 3.65 17.46 2.26
CA LEU A 179 4.24 18.77 1.96
C LEU A 179 3.75 19.36 0.64
N GLY A 180 3.00 18.60 -0.18
CA GLY A 180 2.59 19.04 -1.53
C GLY A 180 3.76 19.12 -2.51
N ASP A 181 4.83 18.37 -2.25
CA ASP A 181 5.99 18.24 -3.15
C ASP A 181 5.64 17.23 -4.26
N ASP A 182 4.85 17.66 -5.24
CA ASP A 182 4.30 16.78 -6.28
C ASP A 182 5.39 16.04 -7.07
N ASP A 183 6.56 16.65 -7.27
CA ASP A 183 7.68 16.07 -8.02
C ASP A 183 8.54 15.09 -7.18
N ALA A 184 8.26 14.94 -5.87
CA ALA A 184 9.06 14.12 -4.95
C ALA A 184 9.24 12.65 -5.38
N PRO A 185 8.20 11.94 -5.88
CA PRO A 185 8.34 10.56 -6.34
C PRO A 185 9.23 10.43 -7.59
N GLU A 186 9.09 11.33 -8.56
CA GLU A 186 9.88 11.36 -9.79
C GLU A 186 11.35 11.70 -9.51
N ASP A 187 11.60 12.63 -8.57
CA ASP A 187 12.95 12.95 -8.12
C ASP A 187 13.60 11.78 -7.37
N ALA A 188 12.83 11.06 -6.55
CA ALA A 188 13.31 9.86 -5.88
C ALA A 188 13.62 8.74 -6.88
N ARG A 189 12.78 8.54 -7.90
CA ARG A 189 13.04 7.56 -8.97
C ARG A 189 14.36 7.85 -9.68
N ARG A 190 14.59 9.11 -10.06
CA ARG A 190 15.84 9.55 -10.71
C ARG A 190 17.05 9.37 -9.81
N ALA A 191 16.92 9.66 -8.52
CA ALA A 191 18.01 9.44 -7.55
C ALA A 191 18.31 7.95 -7.33
N ILE A 192 17.28 7.09 -7.35
CA ILE A 192 17.44 5.64 -7.29
C ILE A 192 18.21 5.16 -8.53
N ASP A 193 17.88 5.62 -9.73
CA ASP A 193 18.64 5.30 -10.94
C ASP A 193 20.11 5.69 -10.80
N GLU A 194 20.38 6.97 -10.57
CA GLU A 194 21.72 7.56 -10.65
C GLU A 194 22.65 7.09 -9.51
N PHE A 195 22.11 6.93 -8.29
CA PHE A 195 22.96 6.69 -7.12
C PHE A 195 22.84 5.29 -6.53
N VAL A 196 21.77 4.55 -6.86
CA VAL A 196 21.51 3.23 -6.28
C VAL A 196 21.68 2.14 -7.33
N LEU A 197 20.95 2.21 -8.44
CA LEU A 197 20.95 1.19 -9.48
C LEU A 197 22.24 1.20 -10.31
N ASP A 198 22.73 2.38 -10.71
CA ASP A 198 24.05 2.53 -11.34
C ASP A 198 25.15 1.98 -10.46
N SER A 199 25.01 2.16 -9.14
CA SER A 199 25.92 1.51 -8.21
C SER A 199 25.74 0.01 -8.26
N LEU A 200 24.52 -0.55 -8.29
CA LEU A 200 24.24 -1.98 -8.12
C LEU A 200 24.70 -2.86 -9.30
N TYR A 201 24.78 -2.32 -10.51
CA TYR A 201 25.09 -3.12 -11.71
C TYR A 201 26.55 -3.60 -11.75
N ALA A 202 26.73 -4.84 -12.22
CA ALA A 202 28.07 -5.37 -12.48
C ALA A 202 28.71 -4.61 -13.66
N ASP A 203 30.01 -4.34 -13.56
CA ASP A 203 30.80 -3.82 -14.68
C ASP A 203 30.79 -4.85 -15.83
N GLU A 204 30.57 -4.38 -17.07
CA GLU A 204 30.65 -5.23 -18.29
C GLU A 204 32.03 -5.88 -18.50
#